data_AF-A0A4Q3EJI0-F1
#
_entry.id   AF-A0A4Q3EJI0-F1
#
_cell.length_a   1.000
_cell.length_b   1.000
_cell.length_c   1.000
_cell.angle_alpha   90.00
_cell.angle_beta   90.00
_cell.angle_gamma   90.00
#
_symmetry.space_group_name_H-M   'P 1'
#
loop_
_entity.id
_entity.type
_entity.pdbx_description
1 polymer ?
#
loop_
_entity_poly.entity_id
_entity_poly.type
_entity_poly.pdbx_seq_one_letter_code
_entity_poly.pdbx_strand_id
1 'polypeptide(L)'
;MNKKVNIICLAVLLVLGCRSNSVKKHIPGADSCLSAVNIADKEGLLADSKWHMYCLQCDDTVSFNKAVVTDDTIVTYGQLDLRLVDCEKKGDTVELYYGYYYKGTIVCDQRTVFNYRISGIIYGHPYEKPFAFIGAHEGGYVWDTRFFSRLEEPLQPQVVNYMKLNKNKLNNWLRQQAIKRNVIQ
;
A
#
# COMPACT_ATOMS: atom_id res chain seq x y z
N MET A 1 27.38 13.91 63.50
CA MET A 1 26.65 15.00 62.81
C MET A 1 26.30 14.55 61.41
N ASN A 2 25.01 14.57 61.11
CA ASN A 2 24.37 14.07 59.90
C ASN A 2 24.73 14.88 58.66
N LYS A 3 24.88 14.19 57.52
CA LYS A 3 24.32 14.58 56.21
C LYS A 3 24.48 13.40 55.23
N LYS A 4 23.49 12.50 55.21
CA LYS A 4 23.23 11.61 54.08
C LYS A 4 22.43 12.43 53.06
N VAL A 5 23.00 12.69 51.89
CA VAL A 5 22.29 13.33 50.78
C VAL A 5 21.60 12.23 49.98
N ASN A 6 20.27 12.21 50.05
CA ASN A 6 19.42 11.43 49.16
C ASN A 6 19.47 12.04 47.76
N ILE A 7 19.94 11.27 46.77
CA ILE A 7 19.70 11.56 45.35
C ILE A 7 18.85 10.40 44.82
N ILE A 8 17.54 10.51 45.03
CA ILE A 8 16.52 9.82 44.26
C ILE A 8 15.79 10.94 43.52
N CYS A 9 16.07 11.13 42.24
CA CYS A 9 15.16 11.77 41.28
C CYS A 9 15.79 11.79 39.87
N LEU A 10 14.95 11.50 38.87
CA LEU A 10 15.20 11.59 37.43
C LEU A 10 15.96 10.44 36.75
N ALA A 11 15.30 9.28 36.67
CA ALA A 11 15.47 8.35 35.54
C ALA A 11 14.10 7.91 34.98
N VAL A 12 13.16 8.86 34.85
CA VAL A 12 11.81 8.64 34.28
C VAL A 12 11.62 9.40 32.94
N LEU A 13 12.70 9.88 32.31
CA LEU A 13 12.62 10.72 31.09
C LEU A 13 13.34 10.13 29.86
N LEU A 14 13.41 8.81 29.72
CA LEU A 14 13.89 8.16 28.48
C LEU A 14 12.91 7.13 27.90
N VAL A 15 11.61 7.30 28.19
CA VAL A 15 10.52 6.69 27.39
C VAL A 15 9.78 7.77 26.61
N LEU A 16 10.54 8.68 25.99
CA LEU A 16 10.15 9.29 24.72
C LEU A 16 10.54 8.25 23.65
N GLY A 17 9.80 7.17 23.47
CA GLY A 17 8.44 7.32 22.98
C GLY A 17 8.48 8.08 21.67
N CYS A 18 9.25 7.61 20.68
CA CYS A 18 9.03 7.94 19.28
C CYS A 18 7.61 7.46 18.90
N ARG A 19 6.58 8.16 19.38
CA ARG A 19 5.30 8.22 18.70
C ARG A 19 5.61 8.91 17.39
N SER A 20 5.88 8.09 16.37
CA SER A 20 5.67 8.46 14.99
C SER A 20 4.22 8.93 14.91
N ASN A 21 4.01 10.24 15.05
CA ASN A 21 2.80 10.88 14.60
C ASN A 21 2.80 10.71 13.09
N SER A 22 2.26 9.59 12.63
CA SER A 22 1.78 9.47 11.26
C SER A 22 0.67 10.50 11.14
N VAL A 23 1.04 11.72 10.73
CA VAL A 23 0.09 12.69 10.22
C VAL A 23 -0.63 11.96 9.09
N LYS A 24 -1.84 11.48 9.37
CA LYS A 24 -2.75 10.96 8.34
C LYS A 24 -2.95 12.13 7.40
N LYS A 25 -2.23 12.15 6.26
CA LYS A 25 -2.50 13.10 5.19
C LYS A 25 -3.95 12.86 4.80
N HIS A 26 -4.83 13.75 5.24
CA HIS A 26 -6.23 13.75 4.85
C HIS A 26 -6.26 13.92 3.32
N ILE A 27 -6.84 12.95 2.63
CA ILE A 27 -7.08 13.00 1.20
C ILE A 27 -8.49 13.55 1.06
N PRO A 28 -8.65 14.82 0.64
CA PRO A 28 -9.98 15.40 0.45
C PRO A 28 -10.75 14.52 -0.55
N GLY A 29 -11.93 14.01 -0.16
CA GLY A 29 -12.77 13.13 -0.99
C GLY A 29 -12.80 11.66 -0.55
N ALA A 30 -11.67 11.10 -0.12
CA ALA A 30 -11.60 9.68 0.27
C ALA A 30 -12.42 9.37 1.54
N ASP A 31 -12.31 10.23 2.55
CA ASP A 31 -13.05 10.05 3.81
C ASP A 31 -14.57 10.20 3.61
N SER A 32 -15.02 11.10 2.73
CA SER A 32 -16.44 11.23 2.38
C SER A 32 -16.97 10.04 1.58
N CYS A 33 -16.18 9.54 0.62
CA CYS A 33 -16.53 8.35 -0.16
C CYS A 33 -16.68 7.12 0.76
N LEU A 34 -15.66 6.84 1.56
CA LEU A 34 -15.66 5.74 2.51
C LEU A 34 -16.74 5.90 3.60
N SER A 35 -17.12 7.14 3.93
CA SER A 35 -18.26 7.43 4.82
C SER A 35 -19.60 7.09 4.18
N ALA A 36 -19.75 7.32 2.87
CA ALA A 36 -20.95 7.03 2.10
C ALA A 36 -21.13 5.54 1.76
N VAL A 37 -20.06 4.74 1.90
CA VAL A 37 -20.18 3.27 1.90
C VAL A 37 -20.48 2.82 3.33
N ASN A 38 -21.68 2.26 3.55
CA ASN A 38 -22.07 1.67 4.83
C ASN A 38 -21.34 0.33 5.06
N ILE A 39 -20.02 0.35 4.98
CA ILE A 39 -19.15 -0.78 5.25
C ILE A 39 -18.85 -0.76 6.75
N ALA A 40 -19.20 -1.85 7.42
CA ALA A 40 -18.95 -2.02 8.85
C ALA A 40 -17.44 -2.04 9.16
N ASP A 41 -16.61 -2.57 8.26
CA ASP A 41 -15.15 -2.66 8.40
C ASP A 41 -14.39 -1.94 7.27
N LYS A 42 -14.37 -0.61 7.33
CA LYS A 42 -13.66 0.22 6.34
C LYS A 42 -12.15 0.03 6.39
N GLU A 43 -11.61 -0.18 7.59
CA GLU A 43 -10.16 -0.36 7.77
C GLU A 43 -9.71 -1.70 7.19
N GLY A 44 -10.50 -2.77 7.38
CA GLY A 44 -10.29 -4.07 6.75
C GLY A 44 -10.31 -3.97 5.23
N LEU A 45 -11.33 -3.33 4.64
CA LEU A 45 -11.42 -3.13 3.19
C LEU A 45 -10.17 -2.43 2.63
N LEU A 46 -9.74 -1.32 3.25
CA LEU A 46 -8.56 -0.57 2.80
C LEU A 46 -7.27 -1.37 2.96
N ALA A 47 -7.13 -2.12 4.06
CA ALA A 47 -5.96 -2.95 4.30
C ALA A 47 -5.89 -4.10 3.28
N ASP A 48 -7.01 -4.75 2.99
CA ASP A 48 -7.07 -5.82 2.00
C ASP A 48 -6.88 -5.30 0.58
N SER A 49 -7.48 -4.16 0.23
CA SER A 49 -7.26 -3.49 -1.04
C SER A 49 -5.79 -3.17 -1.26
N LYS A 50 -5.12 -2.56 -0.26
CA LYS A 50 -3.70 -2.24 -0.32
C LYS A 50 -2.83 -3.50 -0.42
N TRP A 51 -3.22 -4.58 0.25
CA TRP A 51 -2.56 -5.88 0.14
C TRP A 51 -2.66 -6.44 -1.29
N HIS A 52 -3.86 -6.46 -1.87
CA HIS A 52 -4.09 -6.91 -3.26
C HIS A 52 -3.22 -6.12 -4.23
N MET A 53 -3.28 -4.78 -4.15
CA MET A 53 -2.50 -3.90 -5.01
C MET A 53 -1.00 -4.20 -4.94
N TYR A 54 -0.44 -4.43 -3.75
CA TYR A 54 0.94 -4.90 -3.64
C TYR A 54 1.17 -6.24 -4.32
N CYS A 55 0.36 -7.26 -4.05
CA CYS A 55 0.53 -8.59 -4.62
C CYS A 55 0.49 -8.60 -6.16
N LEU A 56 -0.26 -7.68 -6.78
CA LEU A 56 -0.33 -7.59 -8.24
C LEU A 56 1.01 -7.23 -8.88
N GLN A 57 1.79 -6.35 -8.25
CA GLN A 57 2.93 -5.67 -8.90
C GLN A 57 4.24 -5.74 -8.09
N CYS A 58 4.26 -6.31 -6.87
CA CYS A 58 5.38 -6.09 -5.93
C CYS A 58 6.74 -6.57 -6.43
N ASP A 59 6.78 -7.61 -7.26
CA ASP A 59 7.98 -8.21 -7.83
C ASP A 59 8.37 -7.60 -9.19
N ASP A 60 7.55 -6.71 -9.75
CA ASP A 60 7.88 -5.99 -10.96
C ASP A 60 8.89 -4.87 -10.68
N THR A 61 9.93 -4.80 -11.50
CA THR A 61 10.92 -3.72 -11.47
C THR A 61 10.31 -2.44 -12.02
N VAL A 62 10.52 -1.32 -11.34
CA VAL A 62 9.97 -0.03 -11.77
C VAL A 62 10.81 0.55 -12.90
N SER A 63 10.19 0.76 -14.06
CA SER A 63 10.86 1.29 -15.25
C SER A 63 10.67 2.81 -15.33
N PHE A 64 11.52 3.55 -14.61
CA PHE A 64 11.40 5.01 -14.57
C PHE A 64 11.71 5.70 -15.91
N ASN A 65 10.96 6.77 -16.18
CA ASN A 65 11.31 7.74 -17.19
C ASN A 65 12.53 8.56 -16.72
N LYS A 66 13.66 8.39 -17.42
CA LYS A 66 14.94 9.05 -17.08
C LYS A 66 14.92 10.57 -17.24
N ALA A 67 13.93 11.13 -17.93
CA ALA A 67 13.70 12.57 -17.97
C ALA A 67 13.17 13.13 -16.62
N VAL A 68 12.58 12.28 -15.77
CA VAL A 68 12.01 12.66 -14.48
C VAL A 68 12.86 12.14 -13.32
N VAL A 69 13.25 10.86 -13.36
CA VAL A 69 14.07 10.22 -12.34
C VAL A 69 15.44 9.91 -12.94
N THR A 70 16.43 10.71 -12.57
CA THR A 70 17.77 10.65 -13.19
C THR A 70 18.70 9.63 -12.54
N ASP A 71 18.36 9.12 -11.35
CA ASP A 71 19.19 8.12 -10.67
C ASP A 71 18.99 6.72 -11.25
N ASP A 72 20.02 5.87 -11.11
CA ASP A 72 20.05 4.49 -11.61
C ASP A 72 19.62 3.46 -10.58
N THR A 73 18.87 3.89 -9.55
CA THR A 73 18.41 2.97 -8.52
C THR A 73 17.39 2.00 -9.11
N ILE A 74 17.73 0.70 -9.07
CA ILE A 74 16.80 -0.37 -9.43
C ILE A 74 15.93 -0.66 -8.22
N VAL A 75 14.64 -0.35 -8.33
CA VAL A 75 13.63 -0.64 -7.30
C VAL A 75 12.49 -1.44 -7.90
N THR A 76 11.72 -2.10 -7.04
CA THR A 76 10.52 -2.85 -7.39
C THR A 76 9.32 -2.23 -6.67
N TYR A 77 8.11 -2.43 -7.16
CA TYR A 77 6.92 -1.84 -6.51
C TYR A 77 6.73 -2.31 -5.06
N GLY A 78 7.22 -3.51 -4.71
CA GLY A 78 7.21 -4.03 -3.34
C GLY A 78 8.05 -3.21 -2.35
N GLN A 79 8.96 -2.37 -2.84
CA GLN A 79 9.80 -1.48 -2.03
C GLN A 79 9.20 -0.07 -1.90
N LEU A 80 8.25 0.29 -2.77
CA LEU A 80 7.65 1.62 -2.80
C LEU A 80 6.53 1.78 -1.78
N ASP A 81 6.28 3.02 -1.38
CA ASP A 81 5.13 3.35 -0.54
C ASP A 81 3.87 3.43 -1.40
N LEU A 82 2.84 2.66 -1.03
CA LEU A 82 1.56 2.63 -1.72
C LEU A 82 0.52 3.39 -0.89
N ARG A 83 -0.16 4.36 -1.49
CA ARG A 83 -1.14 5.21 -0.79
C ARG A 83 -2.46 5.18 -1.54
N LEU A 84 -3.56 5.21 -0.79
CA LEU A 84 -4.84 5.61 -1.37
C LEU A 84 -4.66 7.04 -1.89
N VAL A 85 -5.20 7.32 -3.08
CA VAL A 85 -5.13 8.62 -3.75
C VAL A 85 -6.53 9.18 -3.93
N ASP A 86 -7.50 8.31 -4.21
CA ASP A 86 -8.90 8.72 -4.37
C ASP A 86 -9.85 7.55 -4.05
N CYS A 87 -11.12 7.87 -3.83
CA CYS A 87 -12.21 6.92 -3.68
C CYS A 87 -13.46 7.49 -4.34
N GLU A 88 -14.10 6.69 -5.19
CA GLU A 88 -15.36 7.03 -5.82
C GLU A 88 -16.42 5.97 -5.49
N LYS A 89 -17.66 6.41 -5.26
CA LYS A 89 -18.83 5.52 -5.14
C LYS A 89 -19.73 5.73 -6.36
N LYS A 90 -20.03 4.65 -7.08
CA LYS A 90 -20.89 4.65 -8.27
C LYS A 90 -22.01 3.62 -8.09
N GLY A 91 -23.16 4.07 -7.60
CA GLY A 91 -24.26 3.17 -7.23
C GLY A 91 -23.83 2.22 -6.11
N ASP A 92 -23.80 0.92 -6.43
CA ASP A 92 -23.42 -0.17 -5.50
C ASP A 92 -21.95 -0.59 -5.62
N THR A 93 -21.15 0.17 -6.37
CA THR A 93 -19.71 -0.05 -6.47
C THR A 93 -18.91 1.04 -5.78
N VAL A 94 -17.73 0.64 -5.33
CA VAL A 94 -16.70 1.50 -4.76
C VAL A 94 -15.42 1.28 -5.54
N GLU A 95 -14.84 2.36 -6.01
CA GLU A 95 -13.55 2.39 -6.69
C GLU A 95 -12.53 3.01 -5.76
N LEU A 96 -11.43 2.29 -5.51
CA LEU A 96 -10.33 2.75 -4.68
C LEU A 96 -9.09 2.92 -5.56
N TYR A 97 -8.61 4.16 -5.66
CA TYR A 97 -7.45 4.51 -6.47
C TYR A 97 -6.21 4.59 -5.58
N TYR A 98 -5.13 3.97 -6.03
CA TYR A 98 -3.86 3.89 -5.31
C TYR A 98 -2.69 4.35 -6.17
N GLY A 99 -1.74 5.03 -5.55
CA GLY A 99 -0.50 5.47 -6.19
C GLY A 99 0.73 4.96 -5.44
N TYR A 100 1.73 4.48 -6.18
CA TYR A 100 3.06 4.20 -5.63
C TYR A 100 3.90 5.48 -5.60
N TYR A 101 4.71 5.63 -4.56
CA TYR A 101 5.55 6.81 -4.36
C TYR A 101 7.02 6.41 -4.27
N TYR A 102 7.82 6.89 -5.22
CA TYR A 102 9.26 6.82 -5.17
C TYR A 102 9.83 7.93 -4.28
N LYS A 103 10.71 7.56 -3.35
CA LYS A 103 11.31 8.46 -2.35
C LYS A 103 10.26 9.34 -1.62
N GLY A 104 9.05 8.79 -1.42
CA GLY A 104 7.93 9.42 -0.74
C GLY A 104 7.28 10.62 -1.44
N THR A 105 7.80 11.04 -2.61
CA THR A 105 7.48 12.31 -3.26
C THR A 105 7.00 12.15 -4.71
N ILE A 106 7.67 11.30 -5.50
CA ILE A 106 7.38 11.12 -6.92
C ILE A 106 6.31 10.04 -7.06
N VAL A 107 5.14 10.41 -7.58
CA VAL A 107 4.05 9.46 -7.89
C VAL A 107 4.45 8.66 -9.12
N CYS A 108 4.36 7.34 -9.04
CA CYS A 108 4.46 6.45 -10.18
C CYS A 108 3.14 6.51 -10.96
N ASP A 109 3.19 7.15 -12.13
CA ASP A 109 2.12 7.30 -13.10
C ASP A 109 2.69 7.18 -14.53
N GLN A 110 1.84 7.31 -15.55
CA GLN A 110 2.27 7.18 -16.95
C GLN A 110 3.37 8.16 -17.39
N ARG A 111 3.57 9.27 -16.67
CA ARG A 111 4.59 10.29 -17.01
C ARG A 111 5.95 9.93 -16.43
N THR A 112 5.96 9.20 -15.33
CA THR A 112 7.13 8.93 -14.50
C THR A 112 7.63 7.50 -14.64
N VAL A 113 6.77 6.55 -15.04
CA VAL A 113 7.09 5.12 -15.17
C VAL A 113 6.43 4.51 -16.42
N PHE A 114 7.16 3.68 -17.15
CA PHE A 114 6.71 3.09 -18.42
C PHE A 114 5.89 1.80 -18.27
N ASN A 115 5.95 1.16 -17.10
CA ASN A 115 5.36 -0.16 -16.87
C ASN A 115 4.40 -0.18 -15.68
N TYR A 116 3.66 0.90 -15.47
CA TYR A 116 2.67 0.99 -14.41
C TYR A 116 1.33 0.46 -14.90
N ARG A 117 0.83 -0.64 -14.33
CA ARG A 117 -0.27 -1.40 -14.95
C ARG A 117 -1.60 -1.20 -14.26
N ILE A 118 -1.63 -1.25 -12.94
CA ILE A 118 -2.87 -1.19 -12.16
C ILE A 118 -2.79 -0.04 -11.16
N SER A 119 -3.79 0.83 -11.23
CA SER A 119 -3.91 2.05 -10.42
C SER A 119 -5.04 2.00 -9.40
N GLY A 120 -5.86 0.96 -9.41
CA GLY A 120 -6.96 0.87 -8.45
C GLY A 120 -7.68 -0.46 -8.49
N ILE A 121 -8.67 -0.55 -7.62
CA ILE A 121 -9.44 -1.76 -7.36
C ILE A 121 -10.90 -1.38 -7.15
N ILE A 122 -11.80 -2.23 -7.62
CA ILE A 122 -13.24 -2.00 -7.59
C ILE A 122 -13.89 -3.10 -6.78
N TYR A 123 -14.79 -2.71 -5.88
CA TYR A 123 -15.63 -3.61 -5.11
C TYR A 123 -17.09 -3.35 -5.45
N GLY A 124 -17.86 -4.41 -5.68
CA GLY A 124 -19.34 -4.35 -5.71
C GLY A 124 -19.90 -4.84 -4.39
N HIS A 125 -21.06 -4.32 -3.97
CA HIS A 125 -21.77 -4.78 -2.77
C HIS A 125 -21.97 -6.32 -2.81
N PRO A 126 -21.66 -7.08 -1.73
CA PRO A 126 -21.39 -6.66 -0.35
C PRO A 126 -19.93 -6.27 -0.01
N TYR A 127 -19.09 -5.99 -1.00
CA TYR A 127 -17.70 -5.51 -0.85
C TYR A 127 -16.72 -6.52 -0.23
N GLU A 128 -17.01 -7.82 -0.39
CA GLU A 128 -16.19 -8.90 0.18
C GLU A 128 -14.94 -9.22 -0.63
N LYS A 129 -15.01 -9.08 -1.97
CA LYS A 129 -13.91 -9.36 -2.88
C LYS A 129 -13.83 -8.33 -4.00
N PRO A 130 -12.64 -8.13 -4.59
CA PRO A 130 -12.51 -7.30 -5.78
C PRO A 130 -13.40 -7.82 -6.91
N PHE A 131 -14.17 -6.93 -7.51
CA PHE A 131 -14.96 -7.17 -8.71
C PHE A 131 -14.14 -6.95 -9.98
N ALA A 132 -13.31 -5.91 -9.98
CA ALA A 132 -12.45 -5.54 -11.11
C ALA A 132 -11.26 -4.70 -10.60
N PHE A 133 -10.33 -4.41 -11.51
CA PHE A 133 -9.18 -3.53 -11.26
C PHE A 133 -9.20 -2.36 -12.24
N ILE A 134 -8.47 -1.30 -11.92
CA ILE A 134 -8.41 -0.08 -12.74
C ILE A 134 -7.06 -0.05 -13.44
N GLY A 135 -7.09 -0.11 -14.78
CA GLY A 135 -5.91 -0.05 -15.62
C GLY A 135 -5.29 1.33 -15.60
N ALA A 136 -3.98 1.42 -15.38
CA ALA A 136 -3.28 2.68 -15.30
C ALA A 136 -3.08 3.36 -16.66
N HIS A 137 -2.98 2.61 -17.76
CA HIS A 137 -2.73 3.14 -19.12
C HIS A 137 -3.98 3.27 -19.99
N GLU A 138 -4.98 2.43 -19.78
CA GLU A 138 -6.09 2.27 -20.73
C GLU A 138 -7.33 3.09 -20.37
N GLY A 139 -7.33 3.76 -19.20
CA GLY A 139 -8.50 4.50 -18.71
C GLY A 139 -9.74 3.62 -18.49
N GLY A 140 -9.55 2.30 -18.46
CA GLY A 140 -10.61 1.30 -18.40
C GLY A 140 -10.41 0.31 -17.25
N TYR A 141 -11.46 -0.47 -17.00
CA TYR A 141 -11.41 -1.54 -16.01
C TYR A 141 -10.77 -2.78 -16.62
N VAL A 142 -9.91 -3.42 -15.84
CA VAL A 142 -9.25 -4.67 -16.18
C VAL A 142 -9.89 -5.76 -15.34
N TRP A 143 -10.48 -6.75 -16.01
CA TRP A 143 -10.85 -8.02 -15.43
C TRP A 143 -10.27 -9.12 -16.31
N ASP A 144 -9.63 -10.12 -15.70
CA ASP A 144 -9.09 -11.26 -16.44
C ASP A 144 -9.97 -12.47 -16.12
N THR A 145 -10.53 -13.08 -17.16
CA THR A 145 -11.37 -14.28 -17.05
C THR A 145 -10.55 -15.57 -17.09
N ARG A 146 -9.21 -15.46 -17.12
CA ARG A 146 -8.31 -16.61 -17.14
C ARG A 146 -7.99 -17.06 -15.71
N PHE A 147 -8.25 -18.35 -15.46
CA PHE A 147 -7.80 -19.05 -14.27
C PHE A 147 -6.29 -18.84 -14.06
N PHE A 148 -5.87 -18.62 -12.82
CA PHE A 148 -4.47 -18.43 -12.39
C PHE A 148 -3.85 -17.06 -12.75
N SER A 149 -4.65 -16.04 -13.04
CA SER A 149 -4.16 -14.67 -13.13
C SER A 149 -3.95 -14.08 -11.73
N ARG A 150 -3.04 -13.10 -11.60
CA ARG A 150 -2.88 -12.34 -10.34
C ARG A 150 -4.12 -11.50 -10.00
N LEU A 151 -5.00 -11.24 -10.97
CA LEU A 151 -6.25 -10.52 -10.72
C LEU A 151 -7.25 -11.39 -9.97
N GLU A 152 -7.23 -12.71 -10.19
CA GLU A 152 -8.09 -13.67 -9.47
C GLU A 152 -7.45 -14.11 -8.14
N GLU A 153 -6.18 -14.51 -8.17
CA GLU A 153 -5.43 -14.94 -7.00
C GLU A 153 -4.12 -14.13 -6.92
N PRO A 154 -4.09 -13.03 -6.16
CA PRO A 154 -2.93 -12.13 -6.14
C PRO A 154 -1.68 -12.77 -5.54
N LEU A 155 -1.84 -13.68 -4.58
CA LEU A 155 -0.72 -14.30 -3.86
C LEU A 155 -0.19 -15.53 -4.59
N GLN A 156 0.25 -15.34 -5.83
CA GLN A 156 0.85 -16.40 -6.65
C GLN A 156 2.21 -16.88 -6.08
N PRO A 157 2.67 -18.10 -6.41
CA PRO A 157 3.95 -18.64 -5.92
C PRO A 157 5.16 -17.72 -6.14
N GLN A 158 5.24 -17.05 -7.29
CA GLN A 158 6.31 -16.10 -7.61
C GLN A 158 6.28 -14.85 -6.72
N VAL A 159 5.09 -14.38 -6.34
CA VAL A 159 4.90 -13.24 -5.42
C VAL A 159 5.40 -13.63 -4.03
N VAL A 160 5.01 -14.83 -3.55
CA VAL A 160 5.49 -15.39 -2.28
C VAL A 160 7.01 -15.53 -2.29
N ASN A 161 7.58 -16.10 -3.34
CA ASN A 161 9.03 -16.28 -3.47
C ASN A 161 9.77 -14.93 -3.45
N TYR A 162 9.27 -13.95 -4.20
CA TYR A 162 9.83 -12.60 -4.19
C TYR A 162 9.82 -11.99 -2.77
N MET A 163 8.69 -12.06 -2.05
CA MET A 163 8.59 -11.51 -0.69
C MET A 163 9.56 -12.19 0.28
N LYS A 164 9.77 -13.51 0.16
CA LYS A 164 10.73 -14.26 0.96
C LYS A 164 12.17 -13.81 0.69
N LEU A 165 12.57 -13.75 -0.58
CA LEU A 165 13.92 -13.36 -0.99
C LEU A 165 14.24 -11.90 -0.70
N ASN A 166 13.22 -11.02 -0.68
CA ASN A 166 13.39 -9.58 -0.52
C ASN A 166 12.88 -9.04 0.82
N LYS A 167 12.63 -9.89 1.83
CA LYS A 167 12.04 -9.52 3.13
C LYS A 167 12.56 -8.21 3.71
N ASN A 168 13.88 -7.98 3.68
CA ASN A 168 14.52 -6.81 4.28
C ASN A 168 14.43 -5.53 3.45
N LYS A 169 14.04 -5.65 2.18
CA LYS A 169 13.88 -4.53 1.23
C LYS A 169 12.41 -4.13 1.03
N LEU A 170 11.47 -4.98 1.41
CA LEU A 170 10.04 -4.70 1.30
C LEU A 170 9.67 -3.41 2.03
N ASN A 171 8.68 -2.70 1.50
CA ASN A 171 8.01 -1.63 2.22
C ASN A 171 7.58 -2.11 3.62
N ASN A 172 7.75 -1.26 4.64
CA ASN A 172 7.48 -1.62 6.03
C ASN A 172 6.06 -2.16 6.25
N TRP A 173 5.06 -1.51 5.65
CA TRP A 173 3.67 -1.95 5.76
C TRP A 173 3.48 -3.31 5.08
N LEU A 174 4.01 -3.48 3.87
CA LEU A 174 3.91 -4.76 3.14
C LEU A 174 4.56 -5.90 3.92
N ARG A 175 5.76 -5.67 4.46
CA ARG A 175 6.48 -6.64 5.30
C ARG A 175 5.66 -7.06 6.52
N GLN A 176 5.06 -6.10 7.23
CA GLN A 176 4.21 -6.38 8.39
C GLN A 176 2.99 -7.20 8.01
N GLN A 177 2.32 -6.88 6.90
CA GLN A 177 1.16 -7.64 6.42
C GLN A 177 1.54 -9.05 5.95
N ALA A 178 2.70 -9.20 5.30
CA ALA A 178 3.21 -10.50 4.88
C ALA A 178 3.53 -11.41 6.08
N ILE A 179 4.08 -10.86 7.18
CA ILE A 179 4.27 -11.58 8.44
C ILE A 179 2.90 -11.95 9.05
N LYS A 180 1.98 -10.98 9.16
CA LYS A 180 0.63 -11.20 9.71
C LYS A 180 -0.14 -12.31 8.96
N ARG A 181 0.10 -12.43 7.65
CA ARG A 181 -0.53 -13.43 6.77
C ARG A 181 0.30 -14.71 6.61
N ASN A 182 1.37 -14.90 7.40
CA ASN A 182 2.25 -16.08 7.35
C ASN A 182 2.91 -16.34 5.98
N VAL A 183 3.09 -15.30 5.15
CA VAL A 183 3.77 -15.41 3.85
C VAL A 183 5.29 -15.49 4.05
N ILE A 184 5.79 -14.73 5.04
CA ILE A 184 7.20 -14.67 5.44
C ILE A 184 7.29 -14.77 6.97
N GLN A 185 8.38 -15.36 7.46
CA GLN A 185 8.73 -15.48 8.88
C GLN A 185 9.89 -14.56 9.19
#